data_AF-A0A8S8YPY0-F1
#
_entry.id   AF-A0A8S8YPY0-F1
#
_cell.length_a   1.000
_cell.length_b   1.000
_cell.length_c   1.000
_cell.angle_alpha   90.00
_cell.angle_beta   90.00
_cell.angle_gamma   90.00
#
_symmetry.space_group_name_H-M   'P 1'
#
loop_
_entity.id
_entity.type
_entity.pdbx_description
1 polymer ?
#
loop_
_entity_poly.entity_id
_entity_poly.type
_entity_poly.pdbx_seq_one_letter_code
_entity_poly.pdbx_strand_id
1 'polypeptide(L)' 'MRCLKHSIRCCKIISWAPDRERAIARLDSALEETILLGVDSLIPLHRAILIDEDFMERKITTDYLETHADLLSGWLVGLG' A
#
# COMPACT_ATOMS: atom_id res chain seq x y z
N MET A 1 21.56 2.93 -15.54
CA MET A 1 20.51 3.97 -15.68
C MET A 1 20.49 4.81 -14.41
N ARG A 2 20.75 6.12 -14.48
CA ARG A 2 20.62 7.03 -13.33
C ARG A 2 19.13 7.31 -13.12
N CYS A 3 18.57 6.78 -12.04
CA CYS A 3 17.21 7.10 -11.63
C CYS A 3 17.22 8.50 -10.99
N LEU A 4 16.69 9.50 -11.70
CA LEU A 4 16.53 10.86 -11.19
C LEU A 4 15.34 10.88 -10.21
N LYS A 5 15.61 11.38 -9.00
CA LYS A 5 14.70 11.49 -7.84
C LYS A 5 13.52 12.46 -8.06
N HIS A 6 12.61 12.23 -9.01
CA HIS A 6 11.54 13.22 -9.26
C HIS A 6 10.08 12.73 -9.26
N SER A 7 9.77 11.44 -9.07
CA SER A 7 8.47 10.91 -8.58
C SER A 7 8.46 9.39 -8.71
N ILE A 8 8.31 8.65 -7.62
CA ILE A 8 8.49 7.18 -7.59
C ILE A 8 7.26 6.37 -8.07
N ARG A 9 6.49 6.88 -9.05
CA ARG A 9 5.34 6.13 -9.62
C ARG A 9 5.84 5.00 -10.52
N CYS A 10 6.33 3.91 -9.91
CA CYS A 10 6.92 2.78 -10.62
C CYS A 10 5.90 1.86 -11.30
N CYS A 11 4.72 1.63 -10.71
CA CYS A 11 3.72 0.70 -11.27
C CYS A 11 2.31 0.95 -10.67
N LYS A 12 1.27 0.45 -11.35
CA LYS A 12 -0.09 0.31 -10.80
C LYS A 12 -0.45 -1.18 -10.77
N ILE A 13 -0.86 -1.68 -9.61
CA ILE A 13 -1.35 -3.05 -9.42
C ILE A 13 -2.86 -2.99 -9.19
N ILE A 14 -3.63 -3.79 -9.93
CA ILE A 14 -5.09 -3.81 -9.89
C ILE A 14 -5.53 -5.27 -9.78
N SER A 15 -6.40 -5.58 -8.83
CA SER A 15 -7.03 -6.90 -8.68
C SER A 15 -8.55 -6.79 -8.88
N TRP A 16 -9.17 -7.91 -9.25
CA TRP A 16 -10.62 -8.04 -9.35
C TRP A 16 -11.06 -9.38 -8.74
N ALA A 17 -12.21 -9.38 -8.06
CA ALA A 17 -12.91 -10.55 -7.59
C ALA A 17 -14.41 -10.24 -7.41
N PRO A 18 -15.29 -11.27 -7.31
CA PRO A 18 -16.71 -11.07 -7.05
C PRO A 18 -17.02 -10.41 -5.69
N ASP A 19 -16.16 -10.65 -4.70
CA ASP A 19 -16.31 -10.16 -3.33
C ASP A 19 -15.17 -9.21 -2.98
N ARG A 20 -15.47 -8.13 -2.24
CA ARG A 20 -14.46 -7.12 -1.87
C ARG A 20 -13.31 -7.73 -1.06
N GLU A 21 -13.63 -8.58 -0.10
CA GLU A 21 -12.64 -9.27 0.74
C GLU A 21 -11.69 -10.11 -0.12
N ARG A 22 -12.22 -10.81 -1.13
CA ARG A 22 -11.40 -11.59 -2.07
C ARG A 22 -10.54 -10.70 -2.97
N ALA A 23 -11.07 -9.55 -3.40
CA ALA A 23 -10.30 -8.61 -4.21
C ALA A 23 -9.13 -8.01 -3.40
N ILE A 24 -9.39 -7.67 -2.13
CA ILE A 24 -8.38 -7.17 -1.18
C ILE A 24 -7.32 -8.24 -0.92
N ALA A 25 -7.72 -9.47 -0.60
CA ALA A 25 -6.77 -10.57 -0.38
C ALA A 25 -5.90 -10.85 -1.62
N ARG A 26 -6.48 -10.83 -2.83
CA ARG A 26 -5.71 -10.96 -4.08
C ARG A 26 -4.74 -9.80 -4.30
N LEU A 27 -5.14 -8.58 -3.93
CA LEU A 27 -4.27 -7.41 -4.05
C LEU A 27 -3.11 -7.49 -3.06
N ASP A 28 -3.37 -7.92 -1.82
CA ASP A 28 -2.33 -8.10 -0.80
C ASP A 28 -1.29 -9.15 -1.23
N SER A 29 -1.73 -10.31 -1.73
CA SER A 29 -0.82 -11.33 -2.27
C SER A 29 0.00 -10.80 -3.46
N ALA A 30 -0.63 -10.07 -4.39
CA ALA A 30 0.09 -9.48 -5.53
C ALA A 30 1.13 -8.44 -5.09
N LEU A 31 0.84 -7.67 -4.04
CA LEU A 31 1.77 -6.72 -3.44
C LEU A 31 2.92 -7.44 -2.72
N GLU A 32 2.66 -8.55 -2.04
CA GLU A 32 3.67 -9.38 -1.38
C GLU A 32 4.64 -10.05 -2.37
N GLU A 33 4.13 -10.53 -3.50
CA GLU A 33 4.94 -11.13 -4.56
C GLU A 33 5.72 -10.09 -5.39
N THR A 34 5.45 -8.79 -5.21
CA THR A 34 6.11 -7.74 -5.98
C THR A 34 7.52 -7.47 -5.46
N ILE A 35 8.51 -7.83 -6.27
CA ILE A 35 9.93 -7.58 -5.99
C ILE A 35 10.37 -6.28 -6.65
N LEU A 36 10.77 -5.29 -5.84
CA LEU A 36 11.40 -4.05 -6.30
C LEU A 36 12.82 -3.96 -5.73
N LEU A 37 13.81 -3.86 -6.61
CA LEU A 37 15.22 -3.79 -6.21
C LEU A 37 15.74 -2.36 -6.37
N GLY A 38 16.39 -1.84 -5.32
CA GLY A 38 17.11 -0.56 -5.36
C GLY A 38 16.23 0.69 -5.29
N VAL A 39 14.97 0.57 -4.86
CA VAL A 39 14.05 1.68 -4.64
C VAL A 39 13.23 1.46 -3.37
N ASP A 40 13.00 2.52 -2.60
CA ASP A 40 12.00 2.52 -1.53
C ASP A 40 10.62 2.32 -2.14
N SER A 41 9.79 1.53 -1.48
CA SER A 41 8.47 1.17 -1.97
C SER A 41 7.37 1.58 -1.00
N LEU A 42 6.23 2.00 -1.55
CA LEU A 42 4.99 2.21 -0.80
C LEU A 42 4.20 0.92 -0.58
N ILE A 43 4.71 -0.23 -1.05
CA ILE A 43 4.08 -1.54 -0.86
C ILE A 43 3.73 -1.80 0.62
N PRO A 44 4.63 -1.59 1.61
CA PRO A 44 4.29 -1.82 3.02
C PRO A 44 3.12 -0.96 3.51
N LEU A 45 3.07 0.32 3.10
CA LEU A 45 1.97 1.23 3.43
C LEU A 45 0.65 0.74 2.80
N HIS A 46 0.67 0.37 1.52
CA HIS A 46 -0.52 -0.15 0.86
C HIS A 46 -1.05 -1.42 1.53
N ARG A 47 -0.18 -2.35 1.92
CA ARG A 47 -0.57 -3.56 2.65
C ARG A 47 -1.17 -3.25 4.03
N ALA A 48 -0.59 -2.30 4.77
CA ALA A 48 -1.13 -1.86 6.06
C ALA A 48 -2.55 -1.29 5.93
N ILE A 49 -2.81 -0.49 4.88
CA ILE A 49 -4.16 0.03 4.59
C ILE A 49 -5.14 -1.11 4.24
N LEU A 50 -4.70 -2.13 3.49
CA LEU A 50 -5.58 -3.23 3.07
C LEU A 50 -6.10 -4.09 4.24
N ILE A 51 -5.35 -4.17 5.33
CA ILE A 51 -5.72 -4.95 6.53
C ILE A 51 -6.37 -4.10 7.63
N ASP A 52 -6.41 -2.79 7.45
CA ASP A 52 -7.03 -1.85 8.40
C ASP A 52 -8.55 -2.06 8.47
N GLU A 53 -9.09 -2.06 9.68
CA GLU A 53 -10.50 -2.38 9.93
C GLU A 53 -11.43 -1.31 9.32
N ASP A 54 -11.08 -0.02 9.45
CA ASP A 54 -11.86 1.07 8.86
C ASP A 54 -11.82 1.02 7.33
N PHE A 55 -10.69 0.64 6.74
CA PHE A 55 -10.62 0.35 5.31
C PHE A 55 -11.50 -0.85 4.92
N MET A 56 -11.50 -1.93 5.69
CA MET A 56 -12.32 -3.13 5.44
C MET A 56 -13.82 -2.85 5.57
N GLU A 57 -14.21 -1.99 6.52
CA GLU A 57 -15.60 -1.58 6.76
C GLU A 57 -16.08 -0.46 5.82
N ARG A 58 -15.22 0.05 4.93
CA ARG A 58 -15.49 1.17 4.00
C ARG A 58 -15.69 2.51 4.71
N LYS A 59 -15.14 2.69 5.91
CA LYS A 59 -15.15 3.93 6.68
C LYS A 59 -14.01 4.86 6.27
N ILE A 60 -13.86 5.09 4.97
CA ILE A 60 -12.78 5.94 4.43
C ILE A 60 -13.32 7.35 4.10
N THR A 61 -12.55 8.36 4.46
CA THR A 61 -12.80 9.77 4.11
C THR A 61 -11.63 10.33 3.30
N THR A 62 -11.74 11.56 2.81
CA THR A 62 -10.62 12.25 2.16
C THR A 62 -9.43 12.45 3.09
N ASP A 63 -9.69 12.51 4.41
CA ASP A 63 -8.70 12.80 5.45
C ASP A 63 -8.25 11.51 6.18
N TYR A 64 -8.57 10.34 5.61
CA TYR A 64 -8.31 9.03 6.20
C TYR A 64 -6.83 8.84 6.62
N LEU A 65 -5.88 9.26 5.78
CA LEU A 65 -4.46 9.13 6.09
C LEU A 65 -4.00 10.06 7.23
N GLU A 66 -4.66 11.20 7.44
CA GLU A 66 -4.35 12.12 8.53
C GLU A 66 -4.86 11.60 9.87
N THR A 67 -6.00 10.89 9.84
CA THR A 67 -6.63 10.28 11.02
C THR A 67 -5.99 8.93 11.40
N HIS A 68 -5.29 8.28 10.47
CA HIS A 68 -4.61 7.00 10.65
C HIS A 68 -3.08 7.16 10.60
N ALA A 69 -2.56 8.14 11.35
CA ALA A 69 -1.13 8.44 11.40
C ALA A 69 -0.28 7.23 11.83
N ASP A 70 -0.85 6.29 12.60
CA ASP A 70 -0.20 5.05 12.99
C ASP A 70 0.19 4.16 11.78
N LEU A 71 -0.59 4.18 10.69
CA LEU A 71 -0.25 3.46 9.45
C LEU A 71 1.01 4.01 8.77
N LEU A 72 1.31 5.30 8.99
CA LEU A 72 2.51 5.96 8.46
C LEU A 72 3.75 5.66 9.31
N SER A 73 3.57 5.34 10.59
CA SER A 73 4.66 5.10 11.53
C SER A 73 5.47 3.85 11.19
N GLY A 74 4.83 2.79 10.67
CA GLY A 74 5.50 1.56 10.23
C GLY A 74 6.41 1.72 9.02
N TRP A 75 6.19 2.75 8.19
CA TRP A 75 7.03 3.05 7.02
C TRP A 75 8.32 3.80 7.38
N LEU A 76 8.27 4.68 8.40
CA LEU A 76 9.44 5.46 8.83
C LEU A 76 10.54 4.61 9.48
N VAL A 77 10.19 3.45 10.04
CA VAL A 77 11.13 2.55 10.73
C VAL A 77 11.92 1.66 9.75
N GLY A 78 11.42 1.45 8.52
CA GLY A 78 12.06 0.62 7.50
C GLY A 78 13.18 1.30 6.69
N LEU A 79 13.47 2.57 6.97
CA LEU A 79 14.52 3.38 6.32
C LEU A 79 15.86 3.38 7.09
N GLY A 80 16.06 2.42 7.99
CA GLY A 80 17.31 2.18 8.72
C GLY A 80 18.30 1.31 7.97
#